data_AF-A0A2T7CKU8-F1
#
_entry.id   AF-A0A2T7CKU8-F1
#
_cell.length_a   1.000
_cell.length_b   1.000
_cell.length_c   1.000
_cell.angle_alpha   90.00
_cell.angle_beta   90.00
_cell.angle_gamma   90.00
#
_symmetry.space_group_name_H-M   'P 1'
#
loop_
_entity.id
_entity.type
_entity.pdbx_description
1 polymer ?
#
loop_
_entity_poly.entity_id
_entity_poly.type
_entity_poly.pdbx_seq_one_letter_code
_entity_poly.pdbx_strand_id
1 'polypeptide(L)'
;MPANDATAAPSSRRHPRRGSRRPAHVLLNTEAIVGIHSSSSTAATARTRNGELVQVSFLLRPPPRPSTLFAHSPDINPSMPPRIIYSLLRRPHPYFYHTDVGLLPRPGGHYTIAALNFTGTVHQFELHVFHSDTSTWTRRVLSVAAPQEDFPVKTPRNCGRLLLHHTTTVISIGGEGGTMRWVDLWRGILLCDVLHAEPSLRGVPLPLPLVEMGYNYGLGMELGNPAQRRGIAFIRGKGCLNFECFPEVDEETELITVRVDDWALTTWSNKKMSNSLEDWHKESVNLSIYQPTPSITGENVVYLVAREKFSHPKAWIFAVDMKNEGRVQSAAYFGIRQYFGLDVIYCPSRISKYMNPVKYEKPATTPGN
;
A
#
# COMPACT_ATOMS: atom_id res chain seq x y z
N MET A 1 -3.27 75.82 9.23
CA MET A 1 -2.62 74.80 10.08
C MET A 1 -3.54 73.60 10.17
N PRO A 2 -3.12 72.41 9.71
CA PRO A 2 -3.88 71.17 9.81
C PRO A 2 -3.59 70.45 11.13
N ALA A 3 -4.51 69.54 11.48
CA ALA A 3 -4.52 68.71 12.68
C ALA A 3 -3.59 67.49 12.53
N ASN A 4 -2.92 67.11 13.64
CA ASN A 4 -2.10 65.91 13.76
C ASN A 4 -2.83 64.82 14.57
N ASP A 5 -2.84 63.63 13.97
CA ASP A 5 -2.56 62.29 14.51
C ASP A 5 -3.18 61.80 15.83
N ALA A 6 -4.10 60.84 15.69
CA ALA A 6 -4.17 59.68 16.56
C ALA A 6 -4.37 58.41 15.72
N THR A 7 -3.31 57.61 15.66
CA THR A 7 -3.16 56.37 14.88
C THR A 7 -4.03 55.25 15.45
N ALA A 8 -5.05 54.81 14.71
CA ALA A 8 -5.86 53.64 15.05
C ALA A 8 -5.29 52.37 14.37
N ALA A 9 -4.92 51.38 15.18
CA ALA A 9 -4.42 50.08 14.70
C ALA A 9 -5.51 49.29 13.94
N PRO A 10 -5.21 48.65 12.80
CA PRO A 10 -6.20 47.87 12.07
C PRO A 10 -6.53 46.57 12.81
N SER A 11 -7.83 46.37 12.98
CA SER A 11 -8.47 45.17 13.53
C SER A 11 -7.91 43.89 12.93
N SER A 12 -7.40 43.00 13.77
CA SER A 12 -6.96 41.67 13.36
C SER A 12 -8.13 40.88 12.76
N ARG A 13 -8.07 40.61 11.46
CA ARG A 13 -8.93 39.61 10.80
C ARG A 13 -8.66 38.27 11.48
N ARG A 14 -9.58 37.85 12.35
CA ARG A 14 -9.59 36.51 12.95
C ARG A 14 -9.54 35.47 11.82
N HIS A 15 -8.42 34.78 11.70
CA HIS A 15 -8.32 33.56 10.91
C HIS A 15 -9.37 32.55 11.41
N PRO A 16 -10.12 31.88 10.52
CA PRO A 16 -11.08 30.87 10.94
C PRO A 16 -10.34 29.72 11.65
N ARG A 17 -10.87 29.33 12.82
CA ARG A 17 -10.37 28.23 13.66
C ARG A 17 -10.21 26.96 12.82
N ARG A 18 -9.02 26.36 12.87
CA ARG A 18 -8.68 25.06 12.26
C ARG A 18 -9.51 23.96 12.97
N GLY A 19 -10.74 23.72 12.51
CA GLY A 19 -11.55 22.58 12.93
C GLY A 19 -10.81 21.28 12.64
N SER A 20 -10.92 20.31 13.55
CA SER A 20 -10.30 18.98 13.49
C SER A 20 -10.74 18.21 12.25
N ARG A 21 -10.05 18.44 11.13
CA ARG A 21 -10.30 17.71 9.89
C ARG A 21 -9.69 16.32 10.02
N ARG A 22 -10.55 15.30 9.95
CA ARG A 22 -10.14 13.89 9.93
C ARG A 22 -9.08 13.62 8.86
N PRO A 23 -8.11 12.74 9.12
CA PRO A 23 -7.17 12.35 8.10
C PRO A 23 -7.91 11.60 6.97
N ALA A 24 -7.69 12.02 5.73
CA ALA A 24 -8.37 11.48 4.55
C ALA A 24 -8.04 10.00 4.27
N HIS A 25 -6.92 9.51 4.81
CA HIS A 25 -6.52 8.12 4.91
C HIS A 25 -5.77 7.89 6.22
N VAL A 26 -5.62 6.62 6.58
CA VAL A 26 -4.84 6.16 7.73
C VAL A 26 -3.93 5.02 7.31
N LEU A 27 -2.88 4.75 8.07
CA LEU A 27 -2.19 3.47 8.04
C LEU A 27 -2.84 2.60 9.11
N LEU A 28 -3.33 1.40 8.80
CA LEU A 28 -3.90 0.47 9.78
C LEU A 28 -2.85 -0.56 10.18
N ASN A 29 -2.77 -0.92 11.45
CA ASN A 29 -2.04 -2.12 11.85
C ASN A 29 -2.65 -3.34 11.17
N THR A 30 -1.81 -4.29 10.77
CA THR A 30 -2.24 -5.57 10.17
C THR A 30 -2.84 -6.53 11.20
N GLU A 31 -2.60 -6.30 12.49
CA GLU A 31 -3.24 -7.01 13.60
C GLU A 31 -4.22 -6.14 14.37
N ALA A 32 -5.36 -6.72 14.69
CA ALA A 32 -6.32 -6.16 15.62
C ALA A 32 -5.99 -6.54 17.06
N ILE A 33 -6.36 -5.68 18.00
CA ILE A 33 -6.24 -5.93 19.44
C ILE A 33 -7.60 -6.41 19.96
N VAL A 34 -7.59 -7.47 20.78
CA VAL A 34 -8.78 -7.91 21.51
C VAL A 34 -9.10 -6.89 22.60
N GLY A 35 -10.32 -6.38 22.62
CA GLY A 35 -10.83 -5.51 23.68
C GLY A 35 -11.49 -4.24 23.18
N ILE A 36 -11.73 -3.33 24.11
CA ILE A 36 -12.32 -2.02 23.85
C ILE A 36 -11.35 -0.96 24.36
N HIS A 37 -11.09 0.07 23.55
CA HIS A 37 -10.32 1.22 23.98
C HIS A 37 -11.26 2.39 24.28
N SER A 38 -11.10 3.05 25.42
CA SER A 38 -12.01 4.11 25.90
C SER A 38 -12.17 5.28 24.92
N SER A 39 -11.13 5.59 24.16
CA SER A 39 -11.16 6.63 23.11
C SER A 39 -11.38 6.11 21.69
N SER A 40 -11.62 4.82 21.51
CA SER A 40 -11.99 4.26 20.20
C SER A 40 -13.47 4.49 19.91
N SER A 41 -13.81 4.74 18.64
CA SER A 41 -15.20 4.84 18.20
C SER A 41 -15.65 3.53 17.59
N THR A 42 -16.82 3.02 18.03
CA THR A 42 -17.48 1.88 17.39
C THR A 42 -17.73 2.17 15.93
N ALA A 43 -17.24 1.27 15.08
CA ALA A 43 -17.36 1.36 13.64
C ALA A 43 -18.43 0.43 13.08
N ALA A 44 -18.49 -0.79 13.61
CA ALA A 44 -19.42 -1.82 13.17
C ALA A 44 -19.74 -2.78 14.30
N THR A 45 -20.91 -3.39 14.21
CA THR A 45 -21.33 -4.49 15.09
C THR A 45 -21.88 -5.64 14.26
N ALA A 46 -21.72 -6.86 14.76
CA ALA A 46 -22.28 -8.08 14.20
C ALA A 46 -22.65 -9.03 15.34
N ARG A 47 -23.32 -10.14 15.02
CA ARG A 47 -23.58 -11.22 15.99
C ARG A 47 -22.88 -12.50 15.56
N THR A 48 -22.33 -13.22 16.53
CA THR A 48 -21.80 -14.56 16.31
C THR A 48 -22.95 -15.55 16.09
N ARG A 49 -22.61 -16.79 15.69
CA ARG A 49 -23.60 -17.87 15.50
C ARG A 49 -24.38 -18.18 16.80
N ASN A 50 -23.70 -17.98 17.92
CA ASN A 50 -24.16 -18.13 19.29
C ASN A 50 -24.90 -16.88 19.81
N GLY A 51 -25.10 -15.85 18.98
CA GLY A 51 -25.89 -14.67 19.31
C GLY A 51 -25.13 -13.57 20.04
N GLU A 52 -23.86 -13.79 20.39
CA GLU A 52 -23.02 -12.82 21.09
C GLU A 52 -22.69 -11.62 20.21
N LEU A 53 -22.61 -10.44 20.83
CA LEU A 53 -22.32 -9.20 20.12
C LEU A 53 -20.82 -9.08 19.84
N VAL A 54 -20.47 -9.05 18.57
CA VAL A 54 -19.15 -8.64 18.09
C VAL A 54 -19.17 -7.15 17.82
N GLN A 55 -18.25 -6.42 18.44
CA GLN A 55 -18.06 -4.99 18.25
C GLN A 55 -16.66 -4.72 17.70
N VAL A 56 -16.59 -3.89 16.67
CA VAL A 56 -15.34 -3.46 16.05
C VAL A 56 -15.22 -1.96 16.19
N SER A 57 -14.09 -1.48 16.73
CA SER A 57 -13.81 -0.06 16.92
C SER A 57 -12.41 0.31 16.42
N PHE A 58 -12.21 1.59 16.10
CA PHE A 58 -10.93 2.09 15.61
C PHE A 58 -10.41 3.22 16.49
N LEU A 59 -9.12 3.15 16.80
CA LEU A 59 -8.35 4.30 17.27
C LEU A 59 -7.61 4.91 16.09
N LEU A 60 -8.20 5.94 15.50
CA LEU A 60 -7.64 6.62 14.33
C LEU A 60 -6.47 7.52 14.76
N ARG A 61 -5.34 7.38 14.06
CA ARG A 61 -4.16 8.25 14.20
C ARG A 61 -3.80 8.88 12.85
N PRO A 62 -3.34 10.14 12.83
CA PRO A 62 -2.78 10.73 11.61
C PRO A 62 -1.53 9.94 11.16
N PRO A 63 -1.40 9.62 9.87
CA PRO A 63 -0.16 9.07 9.32
C PRO A 63 1.05 9.98 9.62
N PRO A 64 2.27 9.45 9.79
CA PRO A 64 2.67 8.05 9.59
C PRO A 64 2.38 7.13 10.78
N ARG A 65 1.72 7.60 11.86
CA ARG A 65 1.34 6.72 12.97
C ARG A 65 0.22 5.77 12.54
N PRO A 66 0.38 4.45 12.73
CA PRO A 66 -0.69 3.52 12.46
C PRO A 66 -1.87 3.70 13.43
N SER A 67 -3.05 3.59 12.87
CA SER A 67 -4.33 3.44 13.54
C SER A 67 -4.51 1.98 13.96
N THR A 68 -5.14 1.80 15.12
CA THR A 68 -5.33 0.47 15.72
C THR A 68 -6.78 0.03 15.57
N LEU A 69 -6.98 -1.20 15.11
CA LEU A 69 -8.27 -1.87 15.12
C LEU A 69 -8.45 -2.62 16.45
N PHE A 70 -9.63 -2.48 17.04
CA PHE A 70 -10.04 -3.22 18.22
C PHE A 70 -11.24 -4.09 17.86
N ALA A 71 -11.22 -5.34 18.31
CA ALA A 71 -12.33 -6.26 18.19
C ALA A 71 -12.69 -6.79 19.58
N HIS A 72 -13.97 -6.71 19.92
CA HIS A 72 -14.49 -7.19 21.19
C HIS A 72 -15.66 -8.13 20.94
N SER A 73 -15.64 -9.27 21.62
CA SER A 73 -16.77 -10.17 21.76
C SER A 73 -16.61 -10.93 23.08
N PRO A 74 -17.68 -11.28 23.80
CA PRO A 74 -17.58 -12.07 25.03
C PRO A 74 -16.94 -13.44 24.84
N ASP A 75 -17.06 -14.01 23.64
CA ASP A 75 -16.56 -15.34 23.27
C ASP A 75 -15.19 -15.32 22.56
N ILE A 76 -14.57 -14.15 22.39
CA ILE A 76 -13.27 -14.05 21.72
C ILE A 76 -12.16 -14.55 22.65
N ASN A 77 -11.29 -15.42 22.15
CA ASN A 77 -10.12 -15.85 22.90
C ASN A 77 -9.07 -14.72 22.94
N PRO A 78 -8.74 -14.14 24.11
CA PRO A 78 -7.77 -13.05 24.20
C PRO A 78 -6.33 -13.47 23.88
N SER A 79 -6.00 -14.77 23.92
CA SER A 79 -4.66 -15.26 23.56
C SER A 79 -4.43 -15.38 22.06
N MET A 80 -5.47 -15.26 21.23
CA MET A 80 -5.40 -15.33 19.78
C MET A 80 -5.81 -13.99 19.17
N PRO A 81 -4.86 -13.17 18.66
CA PRO A 81 -5.21 -11.89 18.09
C PRO A 81 -6.07 -12.05 16.82
N PRO A 82 -7.15 -11.25 16.67
CA PRO A 82 -7.98 -11.30 15.49
C PRO A 82 -7.17 -10.91 14.25
N ARG A 83 -7.18 -11.79 13.25
CA ARG A 83 -6.57 -11.53 11.94
C ARG A 83 -7.53 -10.70 11.09
N ILE A 84 -7.03 -9.62 10.52
CA ILE A 84 -7.79 -8.80 9.57
C ILE A 84 -7.78 -9.53 8.22
N ILE A 85 -8.92 -10.11 7.85
CA ILE A 85 -9.10 -10.74 6.54
C ILE A 85 -9.82 -9.73 5.64
N TYR A 86 -9.20 -9.37 4.51
CA TYR A 86 -9.69 -8.34 3.59
C TYR A 86 -10.81 -8.80 2.65
N SER A 87 -11.25 -10.06 2.74
CA SER A 87 -12.17 -10.68 1.78
C SER A 87 -13.44 -11.21 2.45
N LEU A 88 -14.50 -10.41 2.41
CA LEU A 88 -15.88 -10.88 2.57
C LEU A 88 -16.68 -10.46 1.34
N LEU A 89 -16.32 -11.05 0.20
CA LEU A 89 -17.20 -11.01 -0.96
C LEU A 89 -18.43 -11.92 -0.64
N ARG A 90 -19.62 -11.60 -1.19
CA ARG A 90 -20.83 -12.45 -1.08
C ARG A 90 -20.81 -13.65 -2.04
N ARG A 91 -20.68 -14.88 -1.51
CA ARG A 91 -20.66 -16.13 -2.30
C ARG A 91 -21.89 -16.20 -3.25
N PRO A 92 -21.79 -16.84 -4.43
CA PRO A 92 -20.75 -17.76 -4.86
C PRO A 92 -19.70 -17.07 -5.73
N HIS A 93 -18.44 -17.08 -5.32
CA HIS A 93 -17.34 -16.58 -6.15
C HIS A 93 -16.26 -17.63 -6.31
N PRO A 94 -15.45 -17.51 -7.37
CA PRO A 94 -14.17 -18.20 -7.51
C PRO A 94 -13.25 -17.93 -6.32
N TYR A 95 -12.29 -18.83 -6.11
CA TYR A 95 -11.24 -18.65 -5.11
C TYR A 95 -10.26 -17.58 -5.61
N PHE A 96 -10.11 -16.47 -4.86
CA PHE A 96 -9.17 -15.39 -5.17
C PHE A 96 -8.17 -15.24 -4.02
N TYR A 97 -6.90 -14.95 -4.33
CA TYR A 97 -6.00 -14.44 -3.30
C TYR A 97 -6.31 -12.97 -3.04
N HIS A 98 -6.14 -12.54 -1.79
CA HIS A 98 -6.38 -11.14 -1.39
C HIS A 98 -5.50 -10.13 -2.15
N THR A 99 -4.36 -10.58 -2.69
CA THR A 99 -3.43 -9.79 -3.52
C THR A 99 -3.91 -9.56 -4.93
N ASP A 100 -4.90 -10.33 -5.41
CA ASP A 100 -5.32 -10.34 -6.82
C ASP A 100 -6.58 -9.50 -7.05
N VAL A 101 -7.20 -9.04 -5.96
CA VAL A 101 -8.48 -8.34 -5.96
C VAL A 101 -8.25 -6.84 -5.79
N GLY A 102 -8.80 -6.04 -6.69
CA GLY A 102 -8.87 -4.59 -6.51
C GLY A 102 -10.31 -4.09 -6.42
N LEU A 103 -10.46 -2.93 -5.78
CA LEU A 103 -11.73 -2.24 -5.59
C LEU A 103 -11.70 -0.91 -6.35
N LEU A 104 -12.66 -0.74 -7.26
CA LEU A 104 -12.84 0.47 -8.03
C LEU A 104 -14.10 1.22 -7.56
N PRO A 105 -13.98 2.41 -6.95
CA PRO A 105 -15.14 3.22 -6.61
C PRO A 105 -15.79 3.80 -7.89
N ARG A 106 -17.12 3.82 -7.93
CA ARG A 106 -17.93 4.40 -9.02
C ARG A 106 -18.82 5.54 -8.50
N PRO A 107 -19.37 6.39 -9.40
CA PRO A 107 -20.33 7.42 -9.02
C PRO A 107 -21.56 6.84 -8.29
N GLY A 108 -22.23 7.66 -7.48
CA GLY A 108 -23.45 7.26 -6.77
C GLY A 108 -23.22 6.28 -5.61
N GLY A 109 -21.98 6.09 -5.16
CA GLY A 109 -21.65 5.15 -4.07
C GLY A 109 -21.58 3.68 -4.51
N HIS A 110 -21.75 3.42 -5.81
CA HIS A 110 -21.50 2.12 -6.39
C HIS A 110 -20.00 1.80 -6.42
N TYR A 111 -19.66 0.53 -6.56
CA TYR A 111 -18.30 0.07 -6.71
C TYR A 111 -18.24 -1.15 -7.64
N THR A 112 -17.03 -1.40 -8.13
CA THR A 112 -16.69 -2.56 -8.92
C THR A 112 -15.54 -3.28 -8.26
N ILE A 113 -15.62 -4.61 -8.21
CA ILE A 113 -14.53 -5.45 -7.70
C ILE A 113 -14.01 -6.24 -8.88
N ALA A 114 -12.70 -6.21 -9.10
CA ALA A 114 -12.08 -6.96 -10.17
C ALA A 114 -10.96 -7.85 -9.64
N ALA A 115 -10.89 -9.08 -10.15
CA ALA A 115 -9.82 -10.03 -9.87
C ALA A 115 -9.29 -10.61 -11.17
N LEU A 116 -7.98 -10.82 -11.26
CA LEU A 116 -7.32 -11.34 -12.46
C LEU A 116 -6.56 -12.61 -12.11
N ASN A 117 -7.04 -13.74 -12.63
CA ASN A 117 -6.50 -15.06 -12.33
C ASN A 117 -5.68 -15.59 -13.50
N PHE A 118 -4.53 -16.18 -13.21
CA PHE A 118 -3.76 -16.90 -14.23
C PHE A 118 -4.51 -18.18 -14.64
N THR A 119 -4.61 -18.43 -15.95
CA THR A 119 -5.35 -19.59 -16.48
C THR A 119 -4.50 -20.85 -16.60
N GLY A 120 -3.18 -20.76 -16.39
CA GLY A 120 -2.22 -21.81 -16.75
C GLY A 120 -1.56 -21.59 -18.12
N THR A 121 -2.19 -20.80 -18.99
CA THR A 121 -1.67 -20.48 -20.32
C THR A 121 -0.92 -19.16 -20.29
N VAL A 122 0.30 -19.15 -20.85
CA VAL A 122 1.15 -17.95 -20.92
C VAL A 122 0.39 -16.80 -21.59
N HIS A 123 0.45 -15.61 -20.99
CA HIS A 123 -0.26 -14.40 -21.44
C HIS A 123 -1.80 -14.49 -21.49
N GLN A 124 -2.41 -15.46 -20.80
CA GLN A 124 -3.86 -15.57 -20.71
C GLN A 124 -4.34 -15.56 -19.26
N PHE A 125 -5.33 -14.71 -18.99
CA PHE A 125 -5.88 -14.49 -17.66
C PHE A 125 -7.40 -14.52 -17.70
N GLU A 126 -8.02 -14.92 -16.59
CA GLU A 126 -9.46 -14.82 -16.38
C GLU A 126 -9.75 -13.60 -15.52
N LEU A 127 -10.44 -12.62 -16.10
CA LEU A 127 -10.93 -11.43 -15.42
C LEU A 127 -12.31 -11.71 -14.84
N HIS A 128 -12.45 -11.53 -13.54
CA HIS A 128 -13.71 -11.58 -12.81
C HIS A 128 -14.10 -10.19 -12.35
N VAL A 129 -15.30 -9.74 -12.71
CA VAL A 129 -15.79 -8.39 -12.38
C VAL A 129 -17.14 -8.47 -11.69
N PHE A 130 -17.25 -7.88 -10.51
CA PHE A 130 -18.49 -7.67 -9.79
C PHE A 130 -18.95 -6.23 -9.92
N HIS A 131 -20.22 -6.03 -10.25
CA HIS A 131 -20.83 -4.71 -10.26
C HIS A 131 -21.85 -4.58 -9.13
N SER A 132 -21.69 -3.56 -8.27
CA SER A 132 -22.54 -3.40 -7.06
C SER A 132 -23.99 -2.97 -7.36
N ASP A 133 -24.22 -2.31 -8.49
CA ASP A 133 -25.54 -1.83 -8.94
C ASP A 133 -26.43 -2.99 -9.36
N THR A 134 -25.90 -3.93 -10.15
CA THR A 134 -26.62 -5.13 -10.57
C THR A 134 -26.45 -6.28 -9.58
N SER A 135 -25.47 -6.19 -8.68
CA SER A 135 -25.07 -7.28 -7.79
C SER A 135 -24.71 -8.58 -8.53
N THR A 136 -24.13 -8.47 -9.73
CA THR A 136 -23.77 -9.61 -10.57
C THR A 136 -22.27 -9.73 -10.77
N TRP A 137 -21.81 -10.99 -10.90
CA TRP A 137 -20.47 -11.32 -11.36
C TRP A 137 -20.46 -11.59 -12.86
N THR A 138 -19.41 -11.12 -13.53
CA THR A 138 -19.10 -11.45 -14.92
C THR A 138 -17.69 -12.04 -14.99
N ARG A 139 -17.47 -12.94 -15.96
CA ARG A 139 -16.19 -13.61 -16.20
C ARG A 139 -15.79 -13.46 -17.66
N ARG A 140 -14.52 -13.20 -17.93
CA ARG A 140 -13.97 -13.09 -19.28
C ARG A 140 -12.55 -13.61 -19.31
N VAL A 141 -12.22 -14.42 -20.32
CA VAL A 141 -10.84 -14.79 -20.61
C VAL A 141 -10.23 -13.72 -21.48
N LEU A 142 -9.11 -13.15 -21.04
CA LEU A 142 -8.37 -12.08 -21.70
C LEU A 142 -6.96 -12.58 -22.05
N SER A 143 -6.53 -12.29 -23.27
CA SER A 143 -5.13 -12.39 -23.66
C SER A 143 -4.43 -11.05 -23.48
N VAL A 144 -3.12 -11.07 -23.21
CA VAL A 144 -2.31 -9.86 -23.19
C VAL A 144 -2.08 -9.39 -24.63
N ALA A 145 -2.84 -8.38 -25.06
CA ALA A 145 -2.82 -7.85 -26.43
C ALA A 145 -1.49 -7.16 -26.78
N ALA A 146 -0.87 -6.53 -25.78
CA ALA A 146 0.46 -5.94 -25.89
C ALA A 146 1.32 -6.48 -24.74
N PRO A 147 2.06 -7.59 -24.94
CA PRO A 147 2.95 -8.12 -23.91
C PRO A 147 4.05 -7.10 -23.58
N GLN A 148 4.50 -7.13 -22.33
CA GLN A 148 5.71 -6.40 -21.94
C GLN A 148 6.92 -6.95 -22.71
N GLU A 149 7.87 -6.07 -22.98
CA GLU A 149 9.17 -6.45 -23.54
C GLU A 149 9.80 -7.57 -22.70
N ASP A 150 10.34 -8.58 -23.38
CA ASP A 150 11.07 -9.66 -22.73
C ASP A 150 12.34 -9.12 -22.10
N PHE A 151 12.84 -9.82 -21.09
CA PHE A 151 14.06 -9.40 -20.43
C PHE A 151 15.23 -9.49 -21.42
N PRO A 152 16.06 -8.42 -21.55
CA PRO A 152 17.21 -8.41 -22.46
C PRO A 152 18.31 -9.41 -22.06
N VAL A 153 18.12 -10.12 -20.95
CA VAL A 153 19.03 -11.13 -20.40
C VAL A 153 18.28 -12.43 -20.19
N LYS A 154 18.96 -13.56 -20.43
CA LYS A 154 18.39 -14.89 -20.19
C LYS A 154 18.08 -15.03 -18.69
N THR A 155 16.85 -15.42 -18.37
CA THR A 155 16.43 -15.67 -16.98
C THR A 155 17.29 -16.79 -16.38
N PRO A 156 17.99 -16.54 -15.25
CA PRO A 156 18.77 -17.54 -14.56
C PRO A 156 17.91 -18.71 -14.06
N ARG A 157 18.52 -19.88 -13.89
CA ARG A 157 17.84 -21.12 -13.52
C ARG A 157 17.01 -20.98 -12.24
N ASN A 158 17.54 -20.26 -11.25
CA ASN A 158 16.88 -20.11 -9.95
C ASN A 158 15.84 -18.97 -9.94
N CYS A 159 15.72 -18.19 -11.01
CA CYS A 159 14.79 -17.06 -11.13
C CYS A 159 13.55 -17.38 -11.98
N GLY A 160 13.15 -18.65 -12.07
CA GLY A 160 12.01 -19.10 -12.88
C GLY A 160 10.68 -18.38 -12.57
N ARG A 161 10.53 -17.82 -11.36
CA ARG A 161 9.41 -16.96 -10.96
C ARG A 161 9.20 -15.74 -11.87
N LEU A 162 10.23 -15.28 -12.60
CA LEU A 162 10.14 -14.17 -13.54
C LEU A 162 9.42 -14.53 -14.85
N LEU A 163 9.27 -15.82 -15.15
CA LEU A 163 8.66 -16.28 -16.40
C LEU A 163 7.14 -16.09 -16.43
N LEU A 164 6.49 -16.04 -15.26
CA LEU A 164 5.05 -15.89 -15.11
C LEU A 164 4.73 -14.65 -14.28
N HIS A 165 3.58 -14.04 -14.57
CA HIS A 165 3.08 -12.92 -13.77
C HIS A 165 2.36 -13.49 -12.54
N HIS A 166 2.80 -13.11 -11.34
CA HIS A 166 2.02 -13.30 -10.13
C HIS A 166 1.76 -11.97 -9.45
N THR A 167 0.48 -11.63 -9.33
CA THR A 167 0.04 -10.38 -8.73
C THR A 167 0.46 -10.34 -7.26
N THR A 168 1.18 -9.29 -6.91
CA THR A 168 1.61 -8.97 -5.54
C THR A 168 0.78 -7.84 -4.94
N THR A 169 0.24 -6.96 -5.77
CA THR A 169 -0.66 -5.88 -5.36
C THR A 169 -1.50 -5.39 -6.53
N VAL A 170 -2.68 -4.83 -6.25
CA VAL A 170 -3.56 -4.22 -7.25
C VAL A 170 -3.73 -2.74 -6.98
N ILE A 171 -3.59 -1.92 -8.01
CA ILE A 171 -3.78 -0.47 -7.92
C ILE A 171 -4.95 -0.04 -8.79
N SER A 172 -5.96 0.56 -8.14
CA SER A 172 -7.13 1.17 -8.78
C SER A 172 -6.86 2.64 -9.10
N ILE A 173 -6.89 3.01 -10.38
CA ILE A 173 -6.71 4.41 -10.81
C ILE A 173 -8.06 5.06 -11.08
N GLY A 174 -8.97 4.30 -11.69
CA GLY A 174 -10.26 4.82 -12.13
C GLY A 174 -10.16 5.60 -13.43
N GLY A 175 -10.93 6.67 -13.55
CA GLY A 175 -11.22 7.30 -14.84
C GLY A 175 -12.40 6.64 -15.53
N GLU A 176 -12.69 7.07 -16.76
CA GLU A 176 -13.87 6.63 -17.52
C GLU A 176 -13.87 5.11 -17.78
N GLY A 177 -12.73 4.55 -18.19
CA GLY A 177 -12.55 3.10 -18.38
C GLY A 177 -12.36 2.30 -17.08
N GLY A 178 -12.26 2.97 -15.93
CA GLY A 178 -12.06 2.29 -14.65
C GLY A 178 -10.70 1.58 -14.56
N THR A 179 -9.61 2.21 -15.00
CA THR A 179 -8.31 1.54 -15.13
C THR A 179 -7.83 0.91 -13.82
N MET A 180 -7.45 -0.37 -13.90
CA MET A 180 -6.86 -1.16 -12.82
C MET A 180 -5.52 -1.75 -13.27
N ARG A 181 -4.62 -1.95 -12.31
CA ARG A 181 -3.27 -2.43 -12.54
C ARG A 181 -2.95 -3.58 -11.59
N TRP A 182 -2.73 -4.77 -12.13
CA TRP A 182 -2.20 -5.92 -11.39
C TRP A 182 -0.69 -5.88 -11.47
N VAL A 183 -0.04 -5.68 -10.33
CA VAL A 183 1.40 -5.48 -10.23
C VAL A 183 2.05 -6.76 -9.71
N ASP A 184 2.97 -7.29 -10.50
CA ASP A 184 3.97 -8.25 -10.06
C ASP A 184 5.28 -7.49 -9.87
N LEU A 185 5.62 -7.18 -8.62
CA LEU A 185 6.79 -6.36 -8.28
C LEU A 185 8.13 -6.93 -8.79
N TRP A 186 8.21 -8.22 -9.12
CA TRP A 186 9.41 -8.81 -9.72
C TRP A 186 9.45 -8.69 -11.25
N ARG A 187 8.28 -8.62 -11.91
CA ARG A 187 8.18 -8.82 -13.36
C ARG A 187 7.64 -7.61 -14.11
N GLY A 188 6.55 -7.01 -13.64
CA GLY A 188 5.82 -6.03 -14.43
C GLY A 188 4.38 -5.86 -14.01
N ILE A 189 3.64 -5.14 -14.85
CA ILE A 189 2.30 -4.64 -14.55
C ILE A 189 1.38 -5.03 -15.69
N LEU A 190 0.22 -5.59 -15.35
CA LEU A 190 -0.88 -5.81 -16.28
C LEU A 190 -1.93 -4.72 -16.07
N LEU A 191 -2.16 -3.89 -17.09
CA LEU A 191 -3.15 -2.83 -17.10
C LEU A 191 -4.42 -3.31 -17.80
N CYS A 192 -5.58 -2.96 -17.24
CA CYS A 192 -6.88 -3.23 -17.82
C CYS A 192 -7.87 -2.10 -17.51
N ASP A 193 -8.66 -1.70 -18.52
CA ASP A 193 -9.83 -0.86 -18.33
C ASP A 193 -11.06 -1.75 -18.09
N VAL A 194 -11.32 -2.06 -16.82
CA VAL A 194 -12.30 -3.10 -16.44
C VAL A 194 -13.75 -2.72 -16.71
N LEU A 195 -14.03 -1.43 -16.95
CA LEU A 195 -15.36 -0.94 -17.29
C LEU A 195 -15.57 -0.83 -18.81
N HIS A 196 -14.54 -1.09 -19.63
CA HIS A 196 -14.66 -1.06 -21.08
C HIS A 196 -15.51 -2.24 -21.58
N ALA A 197 -16.29 -2.02 -22.64
CA ALA A 197 -17.15 -3.08 -23.23
C ALA A 197 -16.32 -4.26 -23.74
N GLU A 198 -15.10 -4.00 -24.18
CA GLU A 198 -14.11 -5.00 -24.59
C GLU A 198 -12.78 -4.72 -23.87
N PRO A 199 -12.61 -5.24 -22.65
CA PRO A 199 -11.37 -5.04 -21.89
C PRO A 199 -10.24 -5.84 -22.54
N SER A 200 -9.04 -5.26 -22.57
CA SER A 200 -7.83 -5.91 -23.05
C SER A 200 -6.69 -5.68 -22.05
N LEU A 201 -5.79 -6.65 -21.94
CA LEU A 201 -4.63 -6.56 -21.06
C LEU A 201 -3.43 -5.97 -21.81
N ARG A 202 -2.77 -5.00 -21.17
CA ARG A 202 -1.50 -4.42 -21.62
C ARG A 202 -0.43 -4.63 -20.57
N GLY A 203 0.71 -5.17 -20.99
CA GLY A 203 1.90 -5.32 -20.16
C GLY A 203 2.74 -4.05 -20.12
N VAL A 204 3.25 -3.71 -18.95
CA VAL A 204 4.31 -2.72 -18.74
C VAL A 204 5.42 -3.40 -17.94
N PRO A 205 6.65 -3.52 -18.46
CA PRO A 205 7.73 -4.16 -17.74
C PRO A 205 8.09 -3.35 -16.49
N LEU A 206 8.65 -4.00 -15.48
CA LEU A 206 9.36 -3.32 -14.39
C LEU A 206 10.87 -3.46 -14.57
N PRO A 207 11.67 -2.54 -14.00
CA PRO A 207 13.12 -2.70 -13.95
C PRO A 207 13.53 -4.07 -13.43
N LEU A 208 14.49 -4.68 -14.11
CA LEU A 208 14.96 -6.02 -13.83
C LEU A 208 15.61 -6.13 -12.44
N PRO A 209 15.39 -7.22 -11.68
CA PRO A 209 16.13 -7.51 -10.45
C PRO A 209 17.53 -8.02 -10.76
N LEU A 210 18.35 -7.18 -11.41
CA LEU A 210 19.69 -7.56 -11.90
C LEU A 210 20.62 -8.01 -10.77
N VAL A 211 20.46 -7.45 -9.57
CA VAL A 211 21.24 -7.87 -8.39
C VAL A 211 20.86 -9.29 -7.97
N GLU A 212 19.57 -9.57 -7.78
CA GLU A 212 19.12 -10.93 -7.46
C GLU A 212 19.47 -11.97 -8.53
N MET A 213 19.43 -11.55 -9.79
CA MET A 213 19.80 -12.38 -10.93
C MET A 213 21.32 -12.64 -11.01
N GLY A 214 22.14 -11.75 -10.46
CA GLY A 214 23.60 -11.85 -10.45
C GLY A 214 24.17 -12.77 -9.36
N TYR A 215 23.40 -13.08 -8.30
CA TYR A 215 23.85 -13.96 -7.22
C TYR A 215 24.20 -15.38 -7.70
N ASN A 216 24.90 -16.13 -6.84
CA ASN A 216 25.30 -17.52 -7.09
C ASN A 216 26.04 -17.68 -8.42
N TYR A 217 27.03 -16.81 -8.67
CA TYR A 217 27.83 -16.80 -9.89
C TYR A 217 26.98 -16.67 -11.17
N GLY A 218 25.93 -15.84 -11.13
CA GLY A 218 25.02 -15.62 -12.24
C GLY A 218 23.94 -16.70 -12.44
N LEU A 219 23.83 -17.68 -11.51
CA LEU A 219 22.70 -18.63 -11.49
C LEU A 219 21.44 -18.03 -10.87
N GLY A 220 21.57 -16.85 -10.26
CA GLY A 220 20.51 -16.15 -9.56
C GLY A 220 20.10 -16.83 -8.25
N MET A 221 19.14 -16.22 -7.57
CA MET A 221 18.55 -16.75 -6.34
C MET A 221 17.02 -16.93 -6.46
N GLU A 222 16.45 -17.73 -5.57
CA GLU A 222 14.99 -17.84 -5.46
C GLU A 222 14.38 -16.50 -5.03
N LEU A 223 13.45 -15.99 -5.82
CA LEU A 223 12.79 -14.71 -5.57
C LEU A 223 11.64 -14.90 -4.58
N GLY A 224 11.85 -14.44 -3.34
CA GLY A 224 10.84 -14.47 -2.27
C GLY A 224 9.76 -13.38 -2.39
N ASN A 225 9.16 -12.98 -1.26
CA ASN A 225 8.13 -11.93 -1.25
C ASN A 225 8.71 -10.57 -1.66
N PRO A 226 8.31 -10.00 -2.82
CA PRO A 226 8.91 -8.76 -3.30
C PRO A 226 8.58 -7.54 -2.45
N ALA A 227 7.48 -7.53 -1.69
CA ALA A 227 7.06 -6.37 -0.89
C ALA A 227 8.10 -5.95 0.17
N GLN A 228 9.10 -6.80 0.43
CA GLN A 228 10.22 -6.52 1.32
C GLN A 228 11.29 -5.64 0.68
N ARG A 229 11.52 -5.81 -0.62
CA ARG A 229 12.62 -5.18 -1.37
C ARG A 229 12.15 -4.22 -2.43
N ARG A 230 10.91 -4.39 -2.88
CA ARG A 230 10.31 -3.66 -3.97
C ARG A 230 8.98 -3.08 -3.57
N GLY A 231 8.67 -1.92 -4.10
CA GLY A 231 7.34 -1.35 -4.03
C GLY A 231 7.07 -0.44 -5.20
N ILE A 232 5.82 -0.08 -5.36
CA ILE A 232 5.38 0.71 -6.50
C ILE A 232 4.42 1.79 -6.02
N ALA A 233 4.54 2.97 -6.59
CA ALA A 233 3.65 4.08 -6.38
C ALA A 233 3.20 4.65 -7.71
N PHE A 234 1.93 5.04 -7.80
CA PHE A 234 1.45 5.83 -8.91
C PHE A 234 1.12 7.23 -8.43
N ILE A 235 1.81 8.20 -9.00
CA ILE A 235 1.67 9.61 -8.67
C ILE A 235 1.06 10.33 -9.86
N ARG A 236 -0.10 10.96 -9.63
CA ARG A 236 -0.77 11.77 -10.65
C ARG A 236 0.17 12.86 -11.16
N GLY A 237 0.35 12.94 -12.48
CA GLY A 237 1.23 13.92 -13.13
C GLY A 237 2.74 13.59 -13.12
N LYS A 238 3.21 12.71 -12.23
CA LYS A 238 4.60 12.23 -12.22
C LYS A 238 4.79 10.82 -12.80
N GLY A 239 3.72 10.05 -12.95
CA GLY A 239 3.75 8.71 -13.54
C GLY A 239 3.85 7.60 -12.49
N CYS A 240 4.46 6.49 -12.87
CA CYS A 240 4.82 5.38 -11.99
C CYS A 240 6.17 5.62 -11.34
N LEU A 241 6.28 5.30 -10.06
CA LEU A 241 7.54 5.13 -9.36
C LEU A 241 7.68 3.68 -8.92
N ASN A 242 8.82 3.06 -9.22
CA ASN A 242 9.23 1.77 -8.68
C ASN A 242 10.38 2.00 -7.69
N PHE A 243 10.37 1.27 -6.59
CA PHE A 243 11.34 1.40 -5.51
C PHE A 243 12.05 0.07 -5.32
N GLU A 244 13.36 0.10 -5.16
CA GLU A 244 14.19 -1.10 -5.00
C GLU A 244 15.21 -0.89 -3.87
N CYS A 245 15.29 -1.86 -2.97
CA CYS A 245 16.23 -1.93 -1.85
C CYS A 245 17.05 -3.23 -1.96
N PHE A 246 18.35 -3.14 -1.74
CA PHE A 246 19.29 -4.26 -1.89
C PHE A 246 19.78 -4.74 -0.52
N PRO A 247 19.70 -6.04 -0.19
CA PRO A 247 20.37 -6.60 0.97
C PRO A 247 21.86 -6.87 0.67
N GLU A 248 22.70 -6.78 1.70
CA GLU A 248 24.07 -7.29 1.65
C GLU A 248 24.09 -8.83 1.74
N VAL A 249 25.15 -9.43 1.21
CA VAL A 249 25.47 -10.85 1.38
C VAL A 249 26.61 -10.94 2.37
N ASP A 250 26.49 -11.83 3.34
CA ASP A 250 27.55 -12.09 4.30
C ASP A 250 28.71 -12.78 3.60
N GLU A 251 29.89 -12.17 3.62
CA GLU A 251 31.07 -12.77 3.00
C GLU A 251 31.51 -14.07 3.71
N GLU A 252 31.19 -14.25 4.99
CA GLU A 252 31.63 -15.41 5.79
C GLU A 252 30.67 -16.60 5.68
N THR A 253 29.36 -16.34 5.64
CA THR A 253 28.34 -17.40 5.63
C THR A 253 27.71 -17.66 4.27
N GLU A 254 27.97 -16.81 3.26
CA GLU A 254 27.27 -16.78 1.96
C GLU A 254 25.74 -16.68 2.06
N LEU A 255 25.22 -16.51 3.27
CA LEU A 255 23.82 -16.27 3.55
C LEU A 255 23.54 -14.77 3.42
N ILE A 256 22.29 -14.43 3.12
CA ILE A 256 21.86 -13.03 3.10
C ILE A 256 21.85 -12.54 4.56
N THR A 257 22.96 -11.95 5.00
CA THR A 257 22.98 -11.19 6.25
C THR A 257 22.68 -9.75 5.93
N VAL A 258 21.66 -9.24 6.57
CA VAL A 258 21.27 -7.87 6.37
C VAL A 258 21.86 -7.07 7.54
N ARG A 259 23.18 -6.88 7.49
CA ARG A 259 23.83 -5.81 8.25
C ARG A 259 23.35 -4.47 7.66
N VAL A 260 23.06 -3.55 8.56
CA VAL A 260 22.30 -2.32 8.27
C VAL A 260 23.20 -1.15 8.52
N ASP A 261 24.22 -1.01 7.68
CA ASP A 261 25.09 0.16 7.75
C ASP A 261 24.73 1.16 6.63
N ASP A 262 24.40 0.74 5.38
CA ASP A 262 24.21 1.70 4.27
C ASP A 262 23.22 1.30 3.15
N TRP A 263 21.90 1.18 3.39
CA TRP A 263 20.97 0.95 2.26
C TRP A 263 20.72 2.19 1.39
N ALA A 264 20.97 2.05 0.09
CA ALA A 264 20.56 2.99 -0.93
C ALA A 264 19.20 2.59 -1.54
N LEU A 265 18.23 3.51 -1.52
CA LEU A 265 16.95 3.34 -2.20
C LEU A 265 17.11 3.73 -3.68
N THR A 266 17.03 2.76 -4.57
CA THR A 266 16.93 3.09 -5.99
C THR A 266 15.47 3.33 -6.33
N THR A 267 15.16 4.52 -6.86
CA THR A 267 13.83 4.81 -7.40
C THR A 267 13.91 4.82 -8.92
N TRP A 268 12.83 4.40 -9.57
CA TRP A 268 12.71 4.41 -11.01
C TRP A 268 11.41 5.11 -11.36
N SER A 269 11.42 6.04 -12.32
CA SER A 269 10.23 6.75 -12.76
C SER A 269 9.85 6.37 -14.18
N ASN A 270 8.55 6.23 -14.45
CA ASN A 270 8.01 5.95 -15.77
C ASN A 270 6.69 6.73 -15.99
N LYS A 271 6.72 7.69 -16.92
CA LYS A 271 5.55 8.50 -17.28
C LYS A 271 4.76 7.95 -18.47
N LYS A 272 5.45 7.28 -19.40
CA LYS A 272 4.88 6.83 -20.68
C LYS A 272 4.04 5.57 -20.51
N MET A 273 4.41 4.70 -19.57
CA MET A 273 3.75 3.43 -19.26
C MET A 273 3.53 2.58 -20.52
N SER A 274 4.52 2.54 -21.42
CA SER A 274 4.52 1.63 -22.56
C SER A 274 5.04 0.24 -22.18
N ASN A 275 5.01 -0.67 -23.16
CA ASN A 275 5.50 -2.01 -22.98
C ASN A 275 7.04 -2.10 -23.03
N SER A 276 7.77 -0.98 -23.16
CA SER A 276 9.23 -0.96 -23.23
C SER A 276 9.91 -0.66 -21.88
N LEU A 277 11.07 -1.26 -21.68
CA LEU A 277 11.93 -1.01 -20.53
C LEU A 277 12.58 0.39 -20.58
N GLU A 278 12.79 0.97 -21.77
CA GLU A 278 13.42 2.29 -21.97
C GLU A 278 12.62 3.45 -21.36
N ASP A 279 11.34 3.22 -21.08
CA ASP A 279 10.48 4.20 -20.42
C ASP A 279 10.82 4.41 -18.93
N TRP A 280 11.64 3.53 -18.35
CA TRP A 280 12.07 3.64 -16.96
C TRP A 280 13.36 4.43 -16.83
N HIS A 281 13.32 5.48 -16.02
CA HIS A 281 14.47 6.32 -15.71
C HIS A 281 14.87 6.14 -14.25
N LYS A 282 16.15 5.80 -14.01
CA LYS A 282 16.70 5.64 -12.67
C LYS A 282 16.88 7.00 -12.01
N GLU A 283 16.30 7.16 -10.83
CA GLU A 283 16.45 8.28 -9.92
C GLU A 283 16.98 7.73 -8.58
N SER A 284 18.25 7.95 -8.24
CA SER A 284 18.83 7.44 -6.99
C SER A 284 18.62 8.44 -5.86
N VAL A 285 18.07 7.98 -4.73
CA VAL A 285 18.02 8.75 -3.48
C VAL A 285 18.56 7.89 -2.35
N ASN A 286 19.65 8.29 -1.71
CA ASN A 286 20.21 7.55 -0.57
C ASN A 286 19.31 7.71 0.66
N LEU A 287 18.48 6.70 0.92
CA LEU A 287 17.60 6.62 2.08
C LEU A 287 17.60 5.18 2.62
N SER A 288 18.02 5.02 3.87
CA SER A 288 18.18 3.73 4.57
C SER A 288 16.84 3.10 4.98
N ILE A 289 16.02 2.58 4.05
CA ILE A 289 14.60 2.28 4.37
C ILE A 289 13.95 1.12 3.56
N TYR A 290 12.99 0.38 4.17
CA TYR A 290 12.19 -0.74 3.62
C TYR A 290 10.71 -0.42 3.36
N GLN A 291 9.98 -1.35 2.72
CA GLN A 291 8.51 -1.37 2.55
C GLN A 291 7.91 -0.06 2.04
N PRO A 292 8.32 0.41 0.85
CA PRO A 292 7.80 1.66 0.29
C PRO A 292 6.32 1.52 -0.05
N THR A 293 5.51 2.28 0.66
CA THR A 293 4.06 2.22 0.55
C THR A 293 3.50 3.60 0.22
N PRO A 294 2.99 3.84 -0.99
CA PRO A 294 2.42 5.14 -1.35
C PRO A 294 1.20 5.50 -0.49
N SER A 295 1.01 6.80 -0.28
CA SER A 295 -0.23 7.32 0.27
C SER A 295 -1.40 7.09 -0.68
N ILE A 296 -2.50 6.53 -0.16
CA ILE A 296 -3.73 6.32 -0.93
C ILE A 296 -4.45 7.66 -1.23
N THR A 297 -4.16 8.75 -0.51
CA THR A 297 -4.88 10.03 -0.72
C THR A 297 -4.02 11.27 -0.85
N GLY A 298 -2.72 11.20 -0.58
CA GLY A 298 -1.80 12.33 -0.68
C GLY A 298 -0.94 12.24 -1.93
N GLU A 299 -1.10 13.19 -2.82
CA GLU A 299 -0.21 13.37 -3.97
C GLU A 299 1.23 13.52 -3.48
N ASN A 300 2.08 12.57 -3.89
CA ASN A 300 3.53 12.55 -3.65
C ASN A 300 4.02 12.13 -2.26
N VAL A 301 3.21 11.53 -1.37
CA VAL A 301 3.77 10.99 -0.10
C VAL A 301 3.98 9.48 -0.18
N VAL A 302 5.16 9.01 0.20
CA VAL A 302 5.48 7.58 0.35
C VAL A 302 5.82 7.30 1.80
N TYR A 303 5.24 6.25 2.36
CA TYR A 303 5.56 5.74 3.68
C TYR A 303 6.67 4.70 3.59
N LEU A 304 7.70 4.84 4.39
CA LEU A 304 8.87 3.97 4.39
C LEU A 304 9.10 3.44 5.82
N VAL A 305 9.52 2.18 5.97
CA VAL A 305 9.82 1.53 7.26
C VAL A 305 11.31 1.39 7.49
N ALA A 306 11.86 1.98 8.55
CA ALA A 306 13.22 1.65 8.99
C ALA A 306 13.21 0.78 10.23
N ARG A 307 14.24 -0.05 10.38
CA ARG A 307 14.52 -0.85 11.57
C ARG A 307 15.96 -0.63 11.99
N GLU A 308 16.25 -0.77 13.29
CA GLU A 308 17.60 -0.62 13.85
C GLU A 308 18.58 -1.66 13.27
N LYS A 309 18.08 -2.88 13.03
CA LYS A 309 18.74 -3.96 12.27
C LYS A 309 17.68 -4.76 11.50
N PHE A 310 18.07 -5.59 10.55
CA PHE A 310 17.14 -6.48 9.87
C PHE A 310 16.42 -7.39 10.86
N SER A 311 15.11 -7.54 10.68
CA SER A 311 14.24 -8.27 11.61
C SER A 311 14.22 -7.73 13.05
N HIS A 312 14.83 -6.58 13.34
CA HIS A 312 14.81 -6.01 14.68
C HIS A 312 13.38 -5.59 15.05
N PRO A 313 12.90 -5.87 16.27
CA PRO A 313 11.50 -5.64 16.62
C PRO A 313 11.13 -4.15 16.67
N LYS A 314 12.10 -3.25 16.87
CA LYS A 314 11.89 -1.79 16.81
C LYS A 314 11.85 -1.32 15.36
N ALA A 315 10.73 -0.69 14.98
CA ALA A 315 10.54 -0.10 13.66
C ALA A 315 10.05 1.35 13.74
N TRP A 316 10.37 2.13 12.72
CA TRP A 316 9.90 3.50 12.49
C TRP A 316 9.25 3.60 11.12
N ILE A 317 8.18 4.38 11.02
CA ILE A 317 7.53 4.72 9.76
C ILE A 317 7.81 6.18 9.45
N PHE A 318 8.44 6.44 8.31
CA PHE A 318 8.68 7.76 7.76
C PHE A 318 7.64 8.10 6.73
N ALA A 319 7.12 9.33 6.75
CA ALA A 319 6.40 9.90 5.63
C ALA A 319 7.36 10.77 4.82
N VAL A 320 7.55 10.44 3.55
CA VAL A 320 8.51 11.12 2.66
C VAL A 320 7.77 11.87 1.56
N ASP A 321 8.12 13.15 1.38
CA ASP A 321 7.61 13.99 0.31
C ASP A 321 8.41 13.80 -0.98
N MET A 322 7.82 13.09 -1.93
CA MET A 322 8.36 12.88 -3.27
C MET A 322 8.17 14.10 -4.19
N LYS A 323 7.52 15.19 -3.73
CA LYS A 323 7.43 16.42 -4.51
C LYS A 323 8.73 17.22 -4.46
N ASN A 324 9.39 17.23 -3.30
CA ASN A 324 10.55 18.05 -2.98
C ASN A 324 11.76 17.17 -2.65
N GLU A 325 12.34 16.51 -3.66
CA GLU A 325 13.60 15.74 -3.54
C GLU A 325 13.61 14.64 -2.46
N GLY A 326 12.45 14.08 -2.08
CA GLY A 326 12.40 12.97 -1.12
C GLY A 326 12.63 13.39 0.33
N ARG A 327 12.22 14.61 0.71
CA ARG A 327 12.40 15.11 2.08
C ARG A 327 11.48 14.40 3.07
N VAL A 328 12.02 13.95 4.20
CA VAL A 328 11.22 13.36 5.29
C VAL A 328 10.32 14.42 5.91
N GLN A 329 9.00 14.23 5.84
CA GLN A 329 8.01 15.12 6.44
C GLN A 329 7.79 14.83 7.93
N SER A 330 7.80 13.56 8.30
CA SER A 330 7.56 13.12 9.68
C SER A 330 7.99 11.68 9.89
N ALA A 331 8.21 11.32 11.16
CA ALA A 331 8.54 9.96 11.60
C ALA A 331 7.62 9.53 12.74
N ALA A 332 7.28 8.26 12.78
CA ALA A 332 6.50 7.65 13.85
C ALA A 332 7.17 6.37 14.32
N TYR A 333 7.36 6.23 15.63
CA TYR A 333 7.74 4.97 16.22
C TYR A 333 6.58 3.97 16.17
N PHE A 334 6.84 2.76 15.66
CA PHE A 334 5.83 1.71 15.47
C PHE A 334 5.74 0.75 16.68
N GLY A 335 6.75 0.70 17.55
CA GLY A 335 6.78 -0.18 18.72
C GLY A 335 7.67 -1.42 18.56
N ILE A 336 7.79 -2.20 19.64
CA ILE A 336 8.43 -3.53 19.67
C ILE A 336 7.36 -4.55 19.32
N ARG A 337 7.51 -5.30 18.23
CA ARG A 337 6.68 -6.47 17.92
C ARG A 337 7.55 -7.69 17.61
N GLN A 338 7.10 -8.87 18.01
CA GLN A 338 7.76 -10.17 17.76
C GLN A 338 7.63 -10.59 16.27
N TYR A 339 8.10 -9.75 15.34
CA TYR A 339 8.11 -10.08 13.92
C TYR A 339 9.52 -10.41 13.45
N PHE A 340 9.66 -11.54 12.79
CA PHE A 340 10.85 -11.91 12.03
C PHE A 340 10.89 -11.17 10.70
N GLY A 341 11.06 -9.83 10.70
CA GLY A 341 11.46 -8.97 9.57
C GLY A 341 10.74 -9.00 8.21
N LEU A 342 9.86 -9.98 7.96
CA LEU A 342 9.36 -10.38 6.67
C LEU A 342 7.87 -10.01 6.47
N ASP A 343 7.18 -9.62 7.55
CA ASP A 343 5.75 -9.30 7.56
C ASP A 343 5.46 -7.82 7.27
N VAL A 344 4.37 -7.57 6.54
CA VAL A 344 3.82 -6.22 6.33
C VAL A 344 3.25 -5.72 7.65
N ILE A 345 3.78 -4.61 8.17
CA ILE A 345 3.44 -4.11 9.50
C ILE A 345 2.25 -3.14 9.52
N TYR A 346 1.91 -2.53 8.37
CA TYR A 346 0.73 -1.69 8.23
C TYR A 346 0.10 -1.82 6.84
N CYS A 347 -1.18 -1.48 6.73
CA CYS A 347 -1.93 -1.40 5.49
C CYS A 347 -2.54 0.01 5.35
N PRO A 348 -2.23 0.77 4.28
CA PRO A 348 -2.91 2.03 4.04
C PRO A 348 -4.41 1.82 3.79
N SER A 349 -5.25 2.70 4.33
CA SER A 349 -6.70 2.56 4.24
C SER A 349 -7.44 3.89 4.20
N ARG A 350 -8.54 3.93 3.44
CA ARG A 350 -9.50 5.04 3.41
C ARG A 350 -10.63 4.88 4.43
N ILE A 351 -10.54 3.90 5.32
CA ILE A 351 -11.62 3.56 6.26
C ILE A 351 -12.06 4.77 7.10
N SER A 352 -11.14 5.69 7.41
CA SER A 352 -11.43 6.93 8.15
C SER A 352 -12.49 7.81 7.48
N LYS A 353 -12.69 7.72 6.16
CA LYS A 353 -13.75 8.45 5.43
C LYS A 353 -15.15 7.95 5.76
N TYR A 354 -15.29 6.69 6.17
CA TYR A 354 -16.57 6.03 6.41
C TYR A 354 -16.94 5.95 7.90
N MET A 355 -16.09 6.46 8.79
CA MET A 355 -16.32 6.46 10.24
C MET A 355 -17.13 7.67 10.67
N ASN A 356 -17.85 7.61 11.80
CA ASN A 356 -18.57 8.77 12.39
C ASN A 356 -17.61 9.73 13.12
N PRO A 357 -17.79 11.08 13.02
CA PRO A 357 -16.88 12.06 13.61
C PRO A 357 -16.76 11.87 15.12
N VAL A 358 -15.65 11.27 15.53
CA VAL A 358 -15.25 11.21 16.93
C VAL A 358 -14.96 12.63 17.38
N LYS A 359 -15.70 13.09 18.39
CA LYS A 359 -15.35 14.30 19.13
C LYS A 359 -14.00 14.05 19.79
N TYR A 360 -12.95 14.66 19.25
CA TYR A 360 -11.65 14.70 19.93
C TYR A 360 -11.75 15.72 21.07
N GLU A 361 -11.74 15.26 22.31
CA GLU A 361 -11.36 16.11 23.44
C GLU A 361 -9.83 16.24 23.44
N LYS A 362 -9.34 17.49 23.56
CA LYS A 362 -7.90 17.77 23.65
C LYS A 362 -7.35 17.12 24.93
N PRO A 363 -6.11 16.60 24.92
CA PRO A 363 -5.40 16.32 26.16
C PRO A 363 -5.30 17.61 26.97
N ALA A 364 -5.71 17.58 28.23
CA ALA A 364 -5.49 18.68 29.15
C ALA A 364 -3.97 18.92 29.25
N THR A 365 -3.54 20.11 28.86
CA THR A 365 -2.24 20.65 29.27
C THR A 365 -2.28 20.81 30.78
N THR A 366 -1.58 19.95 31.52
CA THR A 366 -1.20 20.23 32.89
C THR A 366 -0.31 21.47 32.87
N PRO A 367 -0.67 22.57 33.55
CA PRO A 367 0.29 23.64 33.80
C PRO A 367 1.36 23.07 34.72
N GLY A 368 2.62 23.14 34.29
CA GLY A 368 3.75 22.84 35.17
C GLY A 368 3.80 23.82 36.33
N ASN A 369 4.11 23.30 37.51
CA ASN A 369 4.83 24.01 38.55
C ASN A 369 6.29 23.58 38.48
#